data_AF-R7TD19-F1
#
_entry.id   AF-R7TD19-F1
#
_cell.length_a   1.000
_cell.length_b   1.000
_cell.length_c   1.000
_cell.angle_alpha   90.00
_cell.angle_beta   90.00
_cell.angle_gamma   90.00
#
_symmetry.space_group_name_H-M   'P 1'
#
loop_
_entity.id
_entity.type
_entity.pdbx_description
1 polymer ?
#
loop_
_entity_poly.entity_id
_entity_poly.type
_entity_poly.pdbx_seq_one_letter_code
_entity_poly.pdbx_strand_id
1 'polypeptide(L)'
;MDPPKFCRESLKDLESITERVVVIVCDGSNGRSASLLGLSDEFVQHSCRAYGAVAALERHDQASVPTPEIRVHNLTFDLNAYGNDCDNDPYPQGFHLKIFGSARHRYISLAVPRGESKLVKTLKGILDQSIMRNVFQACFNSYKQENESPLSDKAILKHMKFSPRLFEIKVSHRMESVAYIEDANLFVVTEGESARCVNFHSGMDVNLGFRGVQSLETFIRLAASAETEKTLLAALNYKFAHVRAVTHDFIKNGLKEYMYT
;
A
#
# COMPACT_ATOMS: atom_id res chain seq x y z
N MET A 1 -19.42 17.15 3.36
CA MET A 1 -18.72 17.71 4.54
C MET A 1 -17.32 17.17 4.49
N ASP A 2 -16.31 18.03 4.53
CA ASP A 2 -14.95 17.55 4.74
C ASP A 2 -14.87 16.94 6.14
N PRO A 3 -14.17 15.80 6.31
CA PRO A 3 -13.96 15.24 7.64
C PRO A 3 -13.26 16.28 8.52
N PRO A 4 -13.63 16.39 9.81
CA PRO A 4 -12.97 17.32 10.72
C PRO A 4 -11.47 17.02 10.74
N LYS A 5 -10.66 18.04 10.44
CA LYS A 5 -9.20 17.93 10.45
C LYS A 5 -8.70 18.19 11.86
N PHE A 6 -7.91 17.27 12.40
CA PHE A 6 -7.16 17.51 13.63
C PHE A 6 -6.32 18.78 13.47
N CYS A 7 -6.46 19.73 14.39
CA CYS A 7 -5.87 21.05 14.27
C CYS A 7 -5.25 21.51 15.59
N ARG A 8 -4.65 22.70 15.60
CA ARG A 8 -4.05 23.27 16.82
C ARG A 8 -5.05 23.50 17.95
N GLU A 9 -6.33 23.68 17.64
CA GLU A 9 -7.37 23.80 18.68
C GLU A 9 -7.61 22.45 19.35
N SER A 10 -7.60 21.36 18.59
CA SER A 10 -7.66 19.98 19.14
C SER A 10 -6.51 19.65 20.08
N LEU A 11 -5.34 20.27 19.88
CA LEU A 11 -4.20 20.14 20.81
C LEU A 11 -4.49 20.80 22.16
N LYS A 12 -5.13 21.97 22.18
CA LYS A 12 -5.49 22.64 23.43
C LYS A 12 -6.49 21.82 24.25
N ASP A 13 -7.43 21.17 23.58
CA ASP A 13 -8.38 20.27 24.23
C ASP A 13 -7.65 19.08 24.87
N LEU A 14 -6.66 18.50 24.16
CA LEU A 14 -5.83 17.41 24.71
C LEU A 14 -4.97 17.86 25.89
N GLU A 15 -4.33 19.03 25.79
CA GLU A 15 -3.50 19.61 26.85
C GLU A 15 -4.32 19.96 28.10
N SER A 16 -5.64 20.15 27.97
CA SER A 16 -6.52 20.39 29.11
C SER A 16 -6.83 19.13 29.94
N ILE A 17 -6.53 17.94 29.41
CA ILE A 17 -6.76 16.66 30.09
C ILE A 17 -5.59 16.40 31.04
N THR A 18 -5.90 16.23 32.33
CA THR A 18 -4.89 16.02 33.38
C THR A 18 -4.41 14.57 33.48
N GLU A 19 -5.24 13.65 33.04
CA GLU A 19 -4.99 12.22 33.01
C GLU A 19 -4.11 11.83 31.82
N ARG A 20 -3.57 10.62 31.87
CA ARG A 20 -2.81 10.08 30.75
C ARG A 20 -3.71 9.83 29.55
N VAL A 21 -3.34 10.38 28.41
CA VAL A 21 -4.07 10.20 27.14
C VAL A 21 -3.25 9.36 26.17
N VAL A 22 -3.93 8.48 25.43
CA VAL A 22 -3.35 7.77 24.28
C VAL A 22 -4.06 8.25 23.02
N VAL A 23 -3.34 8.94 22.15
CA VAL A 23 -3.82 9.37 20.83
C VAL A 23 -3.34 8.41 19.76
N ILE A 24 -4.30 7.84 19.03
CA ILE A 24 -4.04 6.94 17.91
C ILE A 24 -4.29 7.71 16.62
N VAL A 25 -3.22 7.99 15.90
CA VAL A 25 -3.25 8.66 14.61
C VAL A 25 -3.45 7.61 13.51
N CYS A 26 -4.55 7.72 12.78
CA CYS A 26 -4.91 6.82 11.68
C CYS A 26 -5.23 7.59 10.39
N ASP A 27 -4.68 8.79 10.22
CA ASP A 27 -4.91 9.55 9.00
C ASP A 27 -4.21 8.88 7.79
N GLY A 28 -4.74 9.14 6.59
CA GLY A 28 -4.21 8.57 5.36
C GLY A 28 -2.81 9.11 5.02
N SER A 29 -2.25 8.67 3.91
CA SER A 29 -0.94 9.10 3.39
C SER A 29 -0.74 10.62 3.23
N ASN A 30 -1.82 11.41 3.15
CA ASN A 30 -1.79 12.88 3.11
C ASN A 30 -2.09 13.55 4.47
N GLY A 31 -2.19 12.73 5.53
CA GLY A 31 -2.39 13.15 6.91
C GLY A 31 -1.19 13.89 7.47
N ARG A 32 -1.45 14.77 8.44
CA ARG A 32 -0.42 15.56 9.15
C ARG A 32 -0.60 15.53 10.66
N SER A 33 -1.52 14.71 11.16
CA SER A 33 -1.87 14.71 12.59
C SER A 33 -0.69 14.20 13.42
N ALA A 34 0.05 13.21 12.93
CA ALA A 34 1.24 12.66 13.57
C ALA A 34 2.31 13.75 13.80
N SER A 35 2.63 14.53 12.78
CA SER A 35 3.62 15.61 12.87
C SER A 35 3.12 16.80 13.67
N LEU A 36 1.82 17.11 13.64
CA LEU A 36 1.22 18.09 14.57
C LEU A 36 1.33 17.65 16.03
N LEU A 37 1.35 16.34 16.28
CA LEU A 37 1.52 15.71 17.58
C LEU A 37 2.99 15.38 17.91
N GLY A 38 3.95 15.95 17.16
CA GLY A 38 5.37 15.87 17.48
C GLY A 38 6.10 14.63 16.97
N LEU A 39 5.49 13.76 16.16
CA LEU A 39 6.17 12.64 15.52
C LEU A 39 6.85 13.07 14.21
N SER A 40 8.09 12.63 13.97
CA SER A 40 8.80 12.90 12.71
C SER A 40 8.09 12.32 11.49
N ASP A 41 7.99 13.11 10.40
CA ASP A 41 7.50 12.70 9.07
C ASP A 41 8.53 11.96 8.22
N GLU A 42 9.60 11.47 8.84
CA GLU A 42 10.60 10.65 8.16
C GLU A 42 10.14 9.20 8.02
N PHE A 43 10.29 8.66 6.81
CA PHE A 43 9.96 7.28 6.47
C PHE A 43 11.20 6.52 6.01
N VAL A 44 11.34 5.30 6.54
CA VAL A 44 12.34 4.33 6.08
C VAL A 44 11.71 3.44 5.01
N GLN A 45 12.35 3.37 3.84
CA GLN A 45 11.91 2.57 2.71
C GLN A 45 12.65 1.23 2.62
N HIS A 46 11.93 0.17 2.31
CA HIS A 46 12.48 -1.17 2.07
C HIS A 46 12.00 -1.72 0.74
N SER A 47 12.93 -2.30 -0.02
CA SER A 47 12.60 -3.05 -1.23
C SER A 47 11.91 -4.36 -0.89
N CYS A 48 10.79 -4.64 -1.57
CA CYS A 48 10.12 -5.95 -1.54
C CYS A 48 10.73 -6.94 -2.55
N ARG A 49 11.86 -6.60 -3.19
CA ARG A 49 12.57 -7.42 -4.18
C ARG A 49 11.65 -7.89 -5.32
N ALA A 50 10.76 -7.01 -5.75
CA ALA A 50 9.83 -7.25 -6.85
C ALA A 50 9.62 -5.96 -7.65
N TYR A 51 9.18 -6.11 -8.89
CA TYR A 51 8.70 -5.01 -9.72
C TYR A 51 7.20 -5.14 -9.90
N GLY A 52 6.53 -4.01 -10.05
CA GLY A 52 5.10 -3.99 -10.30
C GLY A 52 4.68 -2.81 -11.16
N ALA A 53 3.44 -2.89 -11.61
CA ALA A 53 2.72 -1.80 -12.24
C ALA A 53 1.25 -1.92 -11.87
N VAL A 54 0.59 -0.78 -11.73
CA VAL A 54 -0.83 -0.72 -11.37
C VAL A 54 -1.61 0.11 -12.38
N ALA A 55 -2.87 -0.25 -12.58
CA ALA A 55 -3.86 0.55 -13.28
C ALA A 55 -5.16 0.62 -12.48
N ALA A 56 -5.88 1.72 -12.65
CA ALA A 56 -7.17 1.99 -12.05
C ALA A 56 -8.12 2.48 -13.16
N LEU A 57 -9.27 1.83 -13.24
CA LEU A 57 -10.32 2.11 -14.21
C LEU A 57 -11.54 2.67 -13.49
N GLU A 58 -12.00 3.84 -13.90
CA GLU A 58 -13.18 4.51 -13.37
C GLU A 58 -14.28 4.65 -14.43
N ARG A 59 -15.36 3.87 -14.27
CA ARG A 59 -16.51 3.80 -15.20
C ARG A 59 -17.76 4.35 -14.52
N HIS A 60 -17.99 5.66 -14.64
CA HIS A 60 -19.09 6.36 -13.96
C HIS A 60 -20.49 5.85 -14.33
N ASP A 61 -20.62 5.19 -15.48
CA ASP A 61 -21.83 4.55 -15.98
C ASP A 61 -22.15 3.21 -15.29
N GLN A 62 -21.21 2.66 -14.51
CA GLN A 62 -21.36 1.39 -13.82
C GLN A 62 -21.74 1.55 -12.35
N ALA A 63 -22.43 0.57 -11.81
CA ALA A 63 -22.77 0.52 -10.40
C ALA A 63 -21.51 0.27 -9.54
N SER A 64 -21.48 0.84 -8.34
CA SER A 64 -20.38 0.63 -7.38
C SER A 64 -20.56 -0.67 -6.58
N VAL A 65 -20.87 -1.78 -7.27
CA VAL A 65 -21.06 -3.10 -6.66
C VAL A 65 -19.72 -3.81 -6.60
N PRO A 66 -19.30 -4.32 -5.42
CA PRO A 66 -18.08 -5.13 -5.30
C PRO A 66 -18.08 -6.31 -6.27
N THR A 67 -16.93 -6.56 -6.87
CA THR A 67 -16.71 -7.66 -7.81
C THR A 67 -15.78 -8.69 -7.21
N PRO A 68 -15.93 -9.99 -7.53
CA PRO A 68 -14.96 -11.00 -7.13
C PRO A 68 -13.56 -10.63 -7.61
N GLU A 69 -12.61 -10.87 -6.72
CA GLU A 69 -11.19 -10.73 -7.01
C GLU A 69 -10.73 -11.83 -7.97
N ILE A 70 -9.88 -11.46 -8.93
CA ILE A 70 -9.35 -12.36 -9.94
C ILE A 70 -7.83 -12.38 -9.80
N ARG A 71 -7.25 -13.58 -9.65
CA ARG A 71 -5.80 -13.79 -9.62
C ARG A 71 -5.40 -14.70 -10.77
N VAL A 72 -4.37 -14.28 -11.50
CA VAL A 72 -3.78 -15.07 -12.58
C VAL A 72 -2.27 -15.05 -12.42
N HIS A 73 -1.62 -16.18 -12.67
CA HIS A 73 -0.19 -16.33 -12.43
C HIS A 73 0.50 -16.82 -13.69
N ASN A 74 1.82 -16.65 -13.70
CA ASN A 74 2.69 -17.06 -14.78
C ASN A 74 2.34 -16.44 -16.14
N LEU A 75 1.88 -15.19 -16.16
CA LEU A 75 1.57 -14.47 -17.39
C LEU A 75 2.84 -14.06 -18.12
N THR A 76 2.88 -14.30 -19.43
CA THR A 76 3.89 -13.75 -20.34
C THR A 76 3.24 -12.75 -21.29
N PHE A 77 4.01 -11.78 -21.74
CA PHE A 77 3.54 -10.77 -22.69
C PHE A 77 4.39 -10.85 -23.95
N ASP A 78 3.73 -11.08 -25.08
CA ASP A 78 4.37 -10.97 -26.39
C ASP A 78 4.54 -9.48 -26.73
N LEU A 79 5.80 -9.04 -26.82
CA LEU A 79 6.18 -7.69 -27.19
C LEU A 79 6.89 -7.64 -28.56
N ASN A 80 6.79 -8.70 -29.37
CA ASN A 80 7.42 -8.80 -30.70
C ASN A 80 6.97 -7.65 -31.62
N ALA A 81 5.70 -7.27 -31.54
CA ALA A 81 5.13 -6.13 -32.29
C ALA A 81 5.80 -4.78 -31.96
N TYR A 82 6.52 -4.69 -30.84
CA TYR A 82 7.28 -3.50 -30.43
C TYR A 82 8.79 -3.67 -30.64
N GLY A 83 9.20 -4.65 -31.44
CA GLY A 83 10.61 -4.94 -31.73
C GLY A 83 11.36 -5.61 -30.58
N ASN A 84 10.65 -6.16 -29.58
CA ASN A 84 11.25 -6.81 -28.43
C ASN A 84 11.00 -8.32 -28.47
N ASP A 85 11.93 -9.07 -29.07
CA ASP A 85 11.92 -10.53 -29.04
C ASP A 85 12.34 -11.05 -27.65
N CYS A 86 11.33 -11.49 -26.90
CA CYS A 86 11.48 -12.08 -25.57
C CYS A 86 11.25 -13.60 -25.59
N ASP A 87 10.98 -14.22 -26.74
CA ASP A 87 10.56 -15.62 -26.83
C ASP A 87 11.70 -16.60 -26.51
N ASN A 88 12.94 -16.15 -26.73
CA ASN A 88 14.17 -16.89 -26.42
C ASN A 88 14.81 -16.45 -25.09
N ASP A 89 14.03 -15.98 -24.12
CA ASP A 89 14.54 -15.64 -22.79
C ASP A 89 14.90 -16.93 -22.02
N PRO A 90 16.18 -17.14 -21.64
CA PRO A 90 16.57 -18.30 -20.83
C PRO A 90 15.98 -18.26 -19.41
N TYR A 91 15.43 -17.12 -18.98
CA TYR A 91 14.83 -16.93 -17.66
C TYR A 91 13.39 -16.39 -17.78
N PRO A 92 12.45 -17.14 -18.39
CA PRO A 92 11.08 -16.67 -18.55
C PRO A 92 10.47 -16.47 -17.16
N GLN A 93 10.15 -15.22 -16.84
CA GLN A 93 9.56 -14.88 -15.54
C GLN A 93 8.14 -14.42 -15.75
N GLY A 94 7.20 -15.21 -15.23
CA GLY A 94 5.79 -14.93 -15.35
C GLY A 94 5.33 -13.84 -14.38
N PHE A 95 4.44 -12.99 -14.85
CA PHE A 95 3.76 -11.98 -14.06
C PHE A 95 2.59 -12.59 -13.29
N HIS A 96 2.36 -12.04 -12.10
CA HIS A 96 1.17 -12.26 -11.29
C HIS A 96 0.25 -11.06 -11.49
N LEU A 97 -0.96 -11.35 -11.95
CA LEU A 97 -2.04 -10.40 -12.14
C LEU A 97 -3.05 -10.52 -11.01
N LYS A 98 -3.51 -9.39 -10.54
CA LYS A 98 -4.65 -9.26 -9.65
C LYS A 98 -5.62 -8.20 -10.16
N ILE A 99 -6.89 -8.55 -10.30
CA ILE A 99 -7.97 -7.59 -10.63
C ILE A 99 -8.99 -7.58 -9.50
N PHE A 100 -9.26 -6.41 -8.94
CA PHE A 100 -10.12 -6.26 -7.76
C PHE A 100 -10.89 -4.92 -7.77
N GLY A 101 -11.78 -4.75 -6.79
CA GLY A 101 -12.60 -3.54 -6.62
C GLY A 101 -14.07 -3.76 -6.96
N SER A 102 -14.69 -2.76 -7.58
CA SER A 102 -16.10 -2.76 -7.95
C SER A 102 -16.28 -2.60 -9.47
N ALA A 103 -17.48 -2.87 -10.00
CA ALA A 103 -17.74 -2.64 -11.42
C ALA A 103 -17.47 -1.18 -11.85
N ARG A 104 -17.68 -0.20 -10.96
CA ARG A 104 -17.32 1.20 -11.21
C ARG A 104 -15.82 1.49 -11.09
N HIS A 105 -15.16 0.97 -10.05
CA HIS A 105 -13.75 1.21 -9.75
C HIS A 105 -12.97 -0.10 -9.77
N ARG A 106 -12.35 -0.42 -10.90
CA ARG A 106 -11.54 -1.64 -11.06
C ARG A 106 -10.06 -1.31 -10.94
N TYR A 107 -9.35 -2.07 -10.13
CA TYR A 107 -7.90 -2.00 -9.98
C TYR A 107 -7.28 -3.23 -10.63
N ILE A 108 -6.18 -3.02 -11.34
CA ILE A 108 -5.43 -4.04 -12.04
C ILE A 108 -3.98 -3.90 -11.60
N SER A 109 -3.44 -4.96 -11.03
CA SER A 109 -2.09 -4.95 -10.47
C SER A 109 -1.29 -6.08 -11.03
N LEU A 110 -0.14 -5.75 -11.59
CA LEU A 110 0.84 -6.68 -12.12
C LEU A 110 2.07 -6.64 -11.21
N ALA A 111 2.53 -7.82 -10.80
CA ALA A 111 3.74 -7.98 -10.02
C ALA A 111 4.60 -9.11 -10.60
N VAL A 112 5.91 -8.94 -10.53
CA VAL A 112 6.89 -9.95 -10.92
C VAL A 112 8.03 -9.91 -9.90
N PRO A 113 8.47 -11.06 -9.36
CA PRO A 113 9.64 -11.08 -8.49
C PRO A 113 10.85 -10.49 -9.22
N ARG A 114 11.81 -9.90 -8.51
CA ARG A 114 13.01 -9.37 -9.15
C ARG A 114 13.76 -10.49 -9.86
N GLY A 115 14.10 -10.26 -11.13
CA GLY A 115 14.85 -11.21 -11.95
C GLY A 115 15.52 -10.55 -13.14
N GLU A 116 16.24 -11.36 -13.91
CA GLU A 116 17.06 -10.93 -15.04
C GLU A 116 16.37 -11.06 -16.40
N SER A 117 15.06 -11.39 -16.40
CA SER A 117 14.26 -11.57 -17.60
C SER A 117 14.35 -10.35 -18.53
N LYS A 118 14.53 -10.61 -19.82
CA LYS A 118 14.54 -9.60 -20.88
C LYS A 118 13.24 -8.80 -20.87
N LEU A 119 12.11 -9.49 -20.73
CA LEU A 119 10.78 -8.86 -20.67
C LEU A 119 10.69 -7.85 -19.51
N VAL A 120 11.16 -8.22 -18.32
CA VAL A 120 11.17 -7.33 -17.15
C VAL A 120 12.08 -6.13 -17.40
N LYS A 121 13.27 -6.33 -18.00
CA LYS A 121 14.19 -5.24 -18.35
C LYS A 121 13.56 -4.28 -19.36
N THR A 122 12.92 -4.80 -20.40
CA THR A 122 12.20 -4.01 -21.41
C THR A 122 11.10 -3.17 -20.78
N LEU A 123 10.21 -3.77 -19.99
CA LEU A 123 9.08 -3.07 -19.36
C LEU A 123 9.50 -2.06 -18.27
N LYS A 124 10.71 -2.18 -17.72
CA LYS A 124 11.31 -1.14 -16.86
C LYS A 124 11.86 0.05 -17.66
N GLY A 125 12.51 -0.24 -18.80
CA GLY A 125 13.17 0.76 -19.65
C GLY A 125 12.27 1.42 -20.69
N ILE A 126 11.00 1.04 -20.72
CA ILE A 126 10.07 1.46 -21.76
C ILE A 126 9.83 2.97 -21.74
N LEU A 127 9.95 3.60 -22.90
CA LEU A 127 9.67 5.04 -23.09
C LEU A 127 8.27 5.26 -23.66
N ASP A 128 7.82 4.35 -24.53
CA ASP A 128 6.45 4.40 -25.05
C ASP A 128 5.46 3.82 -24.03
N GLN A 129 4.70 4.71 -23.41
CA GLN A 129 3.69 4.39 -22.41
C GLN A 129 2.50 3.61 -23.02
N SER A 130 2.35 3.61 -24.35
CA SER A 130 1.30 2.86 -25.04
C SER A 130 1.40 1.35 -24.77
N ILE A 131 2.61 0.84 -24.55
CA ILE A 131 2.85 -0.58 -24.32
C ILE A 131 2.24 -1.03 -22.98
N MET A 132 2.50 -0.30 -21.90
CA MET A 132 1.90 -0.61 -20.59
C MET A 132 0.38 -0.48 -20.63
N ARG A 133 -0.14 0.52 -21.35
CA ARG A 133 -1.59 0.69 -21.57
C ARG A 133 -2.19 -0.55 -22.25
N ASN A 134 -1.56 -1.03 -23.32
CA ASN A 134 -2.01 -2.19 -24.09
C ASN A 134 -1.89 -3.49 -23.27
N VAL A 135 -0.85 -3.62 -22.43
CA VAL A 135 -0.72 -4.72 -21.46
C VAL A 135 -1.92 -4.72 -20.49
N PHE A 136 -2.24 -3.59 -19.87
CA PHE A 136 -3.38 -3.51 -18.95
C PHE A 136 -4.72 -3.75 -19.65
N GLN A 137 -4.88 -3.26 -20.88
CA GLN A 137 -6.06 -3.54 -21.71
C GLN A 137 -6.23 -5.03 -21.96
N ALA A 138 -5.15 -5.70 -22.39
CA ALA A 138 -5.15 -7.12 -22.66
C ALA A 138 -5.46 -7.91 -21.39
N CYS A 139 -4.81 -7.59 -20.26
CA CYS A 139 -5.11 -8.21 -18.97
C CYS A 139 -6.59 -8.04 -18.58
N PHE A 140 -7.16 -6.84 -18.69
CA PHE A 140 -8.56 -6.64 -18.38
C PHE A 140 -9.47 -7.42 -19.33
N ASN A 141 -9.28 -7.29 -20.65
CA ASN A 141 -10.17 -7.90 -21.63
C ASN A 141 -10.14 -9.43 -21.60
N SER A 142 -9.00 -10.02 -21.29
CA SER A 142 -8.84 -11.48 -21.16
C SER A 142 -9.46 -12.05 -19.89
N TYR A 143 -9.48 -11.28 -18.79
CA TYR A 143 -9.85 -11.79 -17.46
C TYR A 143 -11.01 -11.05 -16.79
N LYS A 144 -11.66 -10.10 -17.48
CA LYS A 144 -12.86 -9.43 -16.98
C LYS A 144 -13.97 -10.44 -16.63
N GLN A 145 -14.89 -10.04 -15.78
CA GLN A 145 -16.10 -10.83 -15.51
C GLN A 145 -16.97 -10.92 -16.77
N GLU A 146 -17.82 -11.94 -16.86
CA GLU A 146 -18.69 -12.16 -18.03
C GLU A 146 -19.65 -10.98 -18.29
N ASN A 147 -20.13 -10.35 -17.21
CA ASN A 147 -21.02 -9.19 -17.25
C ASN A 147 -20.30 -7.86 -17.55
N GLU A 148 -18.97 -7.84 -17.58
CA GLU A 148 -18.20 -6.63 -17.92
C GLU A 148 -18.03 -6.54 -19.43
N SER A 149 -18.24 -5.35 -20.01
CA SER A 149 -17.89 -5.12 -21.41
C SER A 149 -16.37 -4.99 -21.59
N PRO A 150 -15.80 -5.47 -22.73
CA PRO A 150 -14.40 -5.26 -23.02
C PRO A 150 -14.09 -3.77 -23.20
N LEU A 151 -12.88 -3.37 -22.80
CA LEU A 151 -12.36 -2.03 -22.97
C LEU A 151 -11.86 -1.83 -24.40
N SER A 152 -12.43 -0.83 -25.07
CA SER A 152 -11.90 -0.27 -26.31
C SER A 152 -10.78 0.74 -26.02
N ASP A 153 -9.98 1.03 -27.04
CA ASP A 153 -8.87 2.01 -26.94
C ASP A 153 -9.36 3.38 -26.49
N LYS A 154 -10.53 3.80 -27.00
CA LYS A 154 -11.19 5.06 -26.62
C LYS A 154 -11.61 5.05 -25.15
N ALA A 155 -12.13 3.92 -24.65
CA ALA A 155 -12.55 3.81 -23.27
C ALA A 155 -11.34 3.91 -22.31
N ILE A 156 -10.24 3.25 -22.65
CA ILE A 156 -9.02 3.29 -21.85
C ILE A 156 -8.43 4.69 -21.75
N LEU A 157 -8.33 5.42 -22.86
CA LEU A 157 -7.76 6.78 -22.86
C LEU A 157 -8.55 7.74 -21.96
N LYS A 158 -9.85 7.48 -21.77
CA LYS A 158 -10.73 8.32 -20.97
C LYS A 158 -10.84 7.87 -19.51
N HIS A 159 -10.80 6.57 -19.26
CA HIS A 159 -11.23 5.99 -17.98
C HIS A 159 -10.11 5.29 -17.20
N MET A 160 -8.95 5.01 -17.81
CA MET A 160 -7.88 4.25 -17.18
C MET A 160 -6.68 5.13 -16.85
N LYS A 161 -6.33 5.20 -15.58
CA LYS A 161 -5.01 5.65 -15.11
C LYS A 161 -4.12 4.43 -14.93
N PHE A 162 -2.86 4.51 -15.36
CA PHE A 162 -1.95 3.37 -15.28
C PHE A 162 -0.51 3.80 -15.08
N SER A 163 0.29 2.87 -14.58
CA SER A 163 1.73 3.05 -14.41
C SER A 163 2.41 2.98 -15.79
N PRO A 164 3.19 3.99 -16.20
CA PRO A 164 3.77 4.04 -17.55
C PRO A 164 4.91 3.04 -17.77
N ARG A 165 5.42 2.44 -16.69
CA ARG A 165 6.49 1.43 -16.66
C ARG A 165 6.44 0.64 -15.37
N LEU A 166 7.20 -0.45 -15.30
CA LEU A 166 7.44 -1.15 -14.04
C LEU A 166 8.22 -0.28 -13.06
N PHE A 167 7.83 -0.33 -11.78
CA PHE A 167 8.53 0.29 -10.67
C PHE A 167 8.89 -0.75 -9.61
N GLU A 168 9.92 -0.46 -8.82
CA GLU A 168 10.27 -1.32 -7.68
C GLU A 168 9.20 -1.21 -6.60
N ILE A 169 8.65 -2.35 -6.17
CA ILE A 169 7.70 -2.40 -5.08
C ILE A 169 8.46 -2.20 -3.76
N LYS A 170 8.02 -1.21 -2.99
CA LYS A 170 8.63 -0.79 -1.74
C LYS A 170 7.55 -0.65 -0.66
N VAL A 171 7.91 -1.06 0.54
CA VAL A 171 7.17 -0.74 1.76
C VAL A 171 7.92 0.34 2.53
N SER A 172 7.19 1.34 3.00
CA SER A 172 7.71 2.43 3.82
C SER A 172 7.09 2.34 5.21
N HIS A 173 7.87 2.66 6.24
CA HIS A 173 7.36 2.82 7.59
C HIS A 173 7.95 4.07 8.24
N ARG A 174 7.14 4.74 9.05
CA ARG A 174 7.56 5.92 9.81
C ARG A 174 8.67 5.55 10.78
N MET A 175 9.71 6.38 10.84
CA MET A 175 10.85 6.16 11.74
C MET A 175 10.42 6.25 13.21
N GLU A 176 9.56 7.23 13.53
CA GLU A 176 8.95 7.42 14.85
C GLU A 176 7.45 7.11 14.79
N SER A 177 7.10 5.85 15.08
CA SER A 177 5.69 5.42 15.06
C SER A 177 4.98 5.56 16.41
N VAL A 178 5.72 5.92 17.45
CA VAL A 178 5.22 6.04 18.83
C VAL A 178 6.10 7.02 19.62
N ALA A 179 5.49 7.87 20.43
CA ALA A 179 6.20 8.76 21.36
C ALA A 179 5.40 8.95 22.65
N TYR A 180 6.09 9.39 23.70
CA TYR A 180 5.51 9.90 24.93
C TYR A 180 5.96 11.35 25.13
N ILE A 181 5.00 12.25 25.30
CA ILE A 181 5.22 13.67 25.54
C ILE A 181 4.97 13.90 27.03
N GLU A 182 6.06 14.08 27.79
CA GLU A 182 6.04 14.12 29.24
C GLU A 182 5.23 15.30 29.79
N ASP A 183 5.46 16.51 29.26
CA ASP A 183 4.76 17.73 29.69
C ASP A 183 3.23 17.66 29.55
N ALA A 184 2.75 16.83 28.60
CA ALA A 184 1.33 16.65 28.31
C ALA A 184 0.79 15.29 28.80
N ASN A 185 1.61 14.46 29.47
CA ASN A 185 1.28 13.08 29.85
C ASN A 185 0.61 12.28 28.71
N LEU A 186 1.13 12.44 27.50
CA LEU A 186 0.47 12.05 26.25
C LEU A 186 1.27 11.00 25.50
N PHE A 187 0.64 9.85 25.21
CA PHE A 187 1.16 8.90 24.25
C PHE A 187 0.58 9.18 22.88
N VAL A 188 1.44 9.24 21.87
CA VAL A 188 1.04 9.38 20.46
C VAL A 188 1.50 8.13 19.73
N VAL A 189 0.61 7.47 18.99
CA VAL A 189 0.92 6.28 18.21
C VAL A 189 0.28 6.37 16.83
N THR A 190 1.02 5.99 15.79
CA THR A 190 0.52 5.96 14.41
C THR A 190 0.10 4.56 14.00
N GLU A 191 -1.00 4.46 13.25
CA GLU A 191 -1.48 3.24 12.60
C GLU A 191 -1.98 3.46 11.17
N GLY A 192 -2.18 2.36 10.45
CA GLY A 192 -2.60 2.41 9.04
C GLY A 192 -1.54 3.09 8.17
N GLU A 193 -2.00 3.88 7.19
CA GLU A 193 -1.11 4.58 6.24
C GLU A 193 -0.20 5.61 6.91
N SER A 194 -0.64 6.24 8.01
CA SER A 194 0.20 7.18 8.78
C SER A 194 1.47 6.54 9.35
N ALA A 195 1.42 5.23 9.59
CA ALA A 195 2.53 4.45 10.12
C ALA A 195 3.32 3.72 9.03
N ARG A 196 2.61 3.12 8.07
CA ARG A 196 3.18 2.24 7.05
C ARG A 196 2.38 2.30 5.76
N CYS A 197 3.05 2.36 4.63
CA CYS A 197 2.41 2.33 3.32
C CYS A 197 3.23 1.55 2.29
N VAL A 198 2.57 1.04 1.26
CA VAL A 198 3.20 0.32 0.15
C VAL A 198 2.94 1.14 -1.11
N ASN A 199 3.95 1.31 -1.96
CA ASN A 199 3.79 2.05 -3.23
C ASN A 199 3.08 1.22 -4.32
N PHE A 200 2.37 0.15 -3.94
CA PHE A 200 1.78 -0.83 -4.83
C PHE A 200 0.44 -1.30 -4.26
N HIS A 201 -0.60 -1.25 -5.08
CA HIS A 201 -1.96 -1.58 -4.64
C HIS A 201 -2.24 -3.05 -4.90
N SER A 202 -2.31 -3.86 -3.85
CA SER A 202 -2.79 -5.25 -3.95
C SER A 202 -4.24 -5.40 -3.50
N GLY A 203 -4.88 -4.33 -3.02
CA GLY A 203 -6.22 -4.40 -2.43
C GLY A 203 -6.22 -4.98 -1.01
N MET A 204 -5.04 -5.17 -0.42
CA MET A 204 -4.84 -5.71 0.93
C MET A 204 -4.17 -4.68 1.86
N ASP A 205 -4.14 -3.40 1.47
CA ASP A 205 -3.55 -2.30 2.24
C ASP A 205 -4.20 -2.16 3.64
N VAL A 206 -5.52 -2.36 3.70
CA VAL A 206 -6.29 -2.39 4.94
C VAL A 206 -5.85 -3.55 5.86
N ASN A 207 -5.54 -4.72 5.29
CA ASN A 207 -5.05 -5.86 6.07
C ASN A 207 -3.71 -5.55 6.73
N LEU A 208 -2.80 -4.87 6.02
CA LEU A 208 -1.54 -4.41 6.60
C LEU A 208 -1.77 -3.40 7.74
N GLY A 209 -2.75 -2.50 7.59
CA GLY A 209 -3.18 -1.61 8.66
C GLY A 209 -3.69 -2.36 9.89
N PHE A 210 -4.56 -3.36 9.71
CA PHE A 210 -5.09 -4.19 10.79
C PHE A 210 -3.99 -4.93 11.56
N ARG A 211 -2.96 -5.44 10.88
CA ARG A 211 -1.80 -6.08 11.54
C ARG A 211 -1.10 -5.14 12.51
N GLY A 212 -1.07 -3.84 12.22
CA GLY A 212 -0.54 -2.81 13.11
C GLY A 212 -1.33 -2.63 14.40
N VAL A 213 -2.66 -2.61 14.26
CA VAL A 213 -3.62 -2.40 15.34
C VAL A 213 -3.62 -3.56 16.37
N GLN A 214 -3.19 -4.76 15.97
CA GLN A 214 -3.19 -5.95 16.83
C GLN A 214 -2.42 -5.78 18.15
N SER A 215 -1.42 -4.90 18.23
CA SER A 215 -0.68 -4.66 19.48
C SER A 215 -1.26 -3.55 20.35
N LEU A 216 -2.31 -2.83 19.91
CA LEU A 216 -2.83 -1.68 20.65
C LEU A 216 -3.41 -2.05 22.01
N GLU A 217 -4.10 -3.18 22.13
CA GLU A 217 -4.65 -3.59 23.42
C GLU A 217 -3.55 -3.73 24.49
N THR A 218 -2.49 -4.47 24.18
CA THR A 218 -1.35 -4.64 25.09
C THR A 218 -0.61 -3.32 25.32
N PHE A 219 -0.40 -2.53 24.27
CA PHE A 219 0.25 -1.23 24.38
C PHE A 219 -0.52 -0.28 25.30
N ILE A 220 -1.85 -0.17 25.14
CA ILE A 220 -2.70 0.69 25.97
C ILE A 220 -2.63 0.27 27.43
N ARG A 221 -2.64 -1.03 27.73
CA ARG A 221 -2.47 -1.52 29.11
C ARG A 221 -1.11 -1.13 29.68
N LEU A 222 -0.03 -1.34 28.93
CA LEU A 222 1.33 -0.96 29.35
C LEU A 222 1.45 0.55 29.56
N ALA A 223 0.90 1.35 28.64
CA ALA A 223 0.88 2.80 28.73
C ALA A 223 0.06 3.27 29.94
N ALA A 224 -1.10 2.68 30.21
CA ALA A 224 -1.93 3.03 31.36
C ALA A 224 -1.24 2.72 32.70
N SER A 225 -0.51 1.61 32.80
CA SER A 225 0.17 1.18 34.04
C SER A 225 1.60 1.71 34.20
N ALA A 226 2.11 2.53 33.28
CA ALA A 226 3.49 2.99 33.32
C ALA A 226 3.69 4.14 34.32
N GLU A 227 4.29 3.87 35.48
CA GLU A 227 4.50 4.86 36.54
C GLU A 227 5.94 5.42 36.58
N THR A 228 6.88 4.71 35.96
CA THR A 228 8.31 5.05 35.93
C THR A 228 8.82 5.22 34.50
N GLU A 229 9.91 5.96 34.32
CA GLU A 229 10.62 6.07 33.03
C GLU A 229 10.88 4.70 32.40
N LYS A 230 11.34 3.74 33.21
CA LYS A 230 11.59 2.35 32.76
C LYS A 230 10.33 1.70 32.18
N THR A 231 9.18 1.88 32.83
CA THR A 231 7.89 1.32 32.35
C THR A 231 7.34 2.08 31.14
N LEU A 232 7.57 3.39 31.04
CA LEU A 232 7.23 4.19 29.86
C LEU A 232 8.04 3.71 28.64
N LEU A 233 9.36 3.59 28.79
CA LEU A 233 10.25 3.05 27.76
C LEU A 233 9.87 1.62 27.38
N ALA A 234 9.43 0.78 28.32
CA ALA A 234 8.97 -0.57 28.00
C ALA A 234 7.71 -0.55 27.10
N ALA A 235 6.74 0.33 27.37
CA ALA A 235 5.55 0.49 26.54
C ALA A 235 5.91 0.97 25.12
N LEU A 236 6.78 1.99 25.01
CA LEU A 236 7.27 2.52 23.73
C LEU A 236 8.02 1.44 22.93
N ASN A 237 8.97 0.74 23.56
CA ASN A 237 9.75 -0.32 22.93
C ASN A 237 8.87 -1.48 22.46
N TYR A 238 7.87 -1.88 23.25
CA TYR A 238 6.91 -2.90 22.84
C TYR A 238 6.21 -2.49 21.53
N LYS A 239 5.72 -1.24 21.46
CA LYS A 239 5.01 -0.77 20.28
C LYS A 239 5.93 -0.65 19.06
N PHE A 240 7.11 -0.08 19.26
CA PHE A 240 8.11 0.07 18.21
C PHE A 240 8.58 -1.29 17.66
N ALA A 241 8.81 -2.28 18.53
CA ALA A 241 9.17 -3.63 18.12
C ALA A 241 8.08 -4.29 17.28
N HIS A 242 6.81 -4.15 17.68
CA HIS A 242 5.68 -4.65 16.87
C HIS A 242 5.64 -4.00 15.50
N VAL A 243 5.85 -2.68 15.42
CA VAL A 243 5.82 -1.95 14.15
C VAL A 243 6.85 -2.49 13.17
N ARG A 244 8.08 -2.73 13.66
CA ARG A 244 9.16 -3.33 12.86
C ARG A 244 8.86 -4.77 12.47
N ALA A 245 8.28 -5.56 13.38
CA ALA A 245 7.92 -6.95 13.11
C ALA A 245 6.90 -7.06 11.97
N VAL A 246 5.85 -6.22 11.98
CA VAL A 246 4.85 -6.16 10.90
C VAL A 246 5.48 -5.78 9.56
N THR A 247 6.34 -4.75 9.55
CA THR A 247 7.05 -4.36 8.31
C THR A 247 7.94 -5.48 7.79
N HIS A 248 8.70 -6.14 8.67
CA HIS A 248 9.59 -7.24 8.28
C HIS A 248 8.82 -8.47 7.76
N ASP A 249 7.70 -8.81 8.40
CA ASP A 249 6.80 -9.85 7.92
C ASP A 249 6.28 -9.53 6.52
N PHE A 250 5.84 -8.28 6.28
CA PHE A 250 5.40 -7.87 4.95
C PHE A 250 6.51 -7.96 3.90
N ILE A 251 7.74 -7.53 4.21
CA ILE A 251 8.89 -7.66 3.28
C ILE A 251 9.12 -9.11 2.88
N LYS A 252 8.96 -10.05 3.83
CA LYS A 252 9.24 -11.47 3.61
C LYS A 252 8.08 -12.21 2.93
N ASN A 253 6.85 -11.91 3.35
CA ASN A 253 5.67 -12.72 3.05
C ASN A 253 4.54 -11.95 2.36
N GLY A 254 4.54 -10.61 2.45
CA GLY A 254 3.41 -9.76 2.04
C GLY A 254 3.04 -9.93 0.58
N LEU A 255 3.98 -9.79 -0.36
CA LEU A 255 3.68 -10.00 -1.78
C LEU A 255 3.29 -11.44 -2.10
N LYS A 256 3.86 -12.41 -1.38
CA LYS A 256 3.48 -13.81 -1.55
C LYS A 256 2.00 -14.00 -1.24
N GLU A 257 1.56 -13.54 -0.08
CA GLU A 257 0.18 -13.65 0.38
C GLU A 257 -0.80 -12.78 -0.44
N TYR A 258 -0.39 -11.55 -0.75
CA TYR A 258 -1.31 -10.54 -1.28
C TYR A 258 -1.41 -10.55 -2.81
N MET A 259 -0.43 -11.16 -3.49
CA MET A 259 -0.35 -11.21 -4.96
C MET A 259 -0.08 -12.60 -5.56
N TYR A 260 0.71 -13.46 -4.91
CA TYR A 260 1.23 -14.69 -5.56
C TYR A 260 0.48 -15.98 -5.20
N THR A 261 -0.35 -15.96 -4.15
CA THR A 261 -1.16 -17.09 -3.69
C THR A 261 -2.64 -16.92 -3.96
#